data_AF-A0A8C2QKL1-F1
#
_entry.id   AF-A0A8C2QKL1-F1
#
_cell.length_a   1.000
_cell.length_b   1.000
_cell.length_c   1.000
_cell.angle_alpha   90.00
_cell.angle_beta   90.00
_cell.angle_gamma   90.00
#
_symmetry.space_group_name_H-M   'P 1'
#
loop_
_entity.id
_entity.type
_entity.pdbx_description
1 polymer ?
#
loop_
_entity_poly.entity_id
_entity_poly.type
_entity_poly.pdbx_seq_one_letter_code
_entity_poly.pdbx_strand_id
1 'polypeptide(L)'
;MYPNPLIYCTCLDPWNLGPRKLIKTPQPLPKTSTGKPKQTLPSPVSRERNYLLSQSTKPAVSPKDKAPTVKPEESSKPPALSDEMELRCTEMKQKFENETRDLKKAHKVELEKLESSYKEALKSEKASAQEKLDGMSKEYKYLKNMFHMYQDSVYDEMEDTWSRRKAEWEKDEKMEREKILLQQKHKITKKFELESEEEKRRITESFSAVFENFNREKEELIKQHNEDILKMEELKRSKEILEAELRAQAVILETLNTNLYHCQLELQREKTAVGNLEKLFQTKLNETEEKYRHTIQTLTEENNFLRQKIMTMDEENSEEVSEQSSSTPSVHEPNCDEDSSNKKQAP
;
A
#
# COMPACT_ATOMS: atom_id res chain seq x y z
N MET A 1 -16.62 12.47 24.26
CA MET A 1 -16.02 11.13 24.28
C MET A 1 -16.89 10.19 23.47
N TYR A 2 -16.40 9.76 22.31
CA TYR A 2 -17.05 8.78 21.43
C TYR A 2 -16.18 7.50 21.47
N PRO A 3 -16.75 6.30 21.62
CA PRO A 3 -15.95 5.08 21.60
C PRO A 3 -15.57 4.76 20.16
N ASN A 4 -14.26 4.74 19.89
CA ASN A 4 -13.67 4.24 18.65
C ASN A 4 -13.72 2.71 18.67
N PRO A 5 -14.47 2.02 17.78
CA PRO A 5 -14.38 0.57 17.69
C PRO A 5 -13.14 0.24 16.84
N LEU A 6 -12.04 -0.05 17.52
CA LEU A 6 -10.89 -0.73 16.91
C LEU A 6 -11.37 -2.08 16.37
N ILE A 7 -11.54 -2.16 15.04
CA ILE A 7 -11.82 -3.43 14.34
C ILE A 7 -10.48 -4.14 14.21
N TYR A 8 -10.25 -5.14 15.07
CA TYR A 8 -9.11 -6.05 14.95
C TYR A 8 -9.38 -7.08 13.84
N CYS A 9 -8.61 -7.04 12.74
CA CYS A 9 -8.65 -8.05 11.68
C CYS A 9 -7.81 -9.25 12.11
N THR A 10 -8.47 -10.40 12.27
CA THR A 10 -7.85 -11.71 12.57
C THR A 10 -6.96 -12.24 11.44
N CYS A 11 -6.86 -11.49 10.34
CA CYS A 11 -6.05 -11.76 9.16
C CYS A 11 -4.59 -11.28 9.30
N LEU A 12 -4.25 -10.61 10.41
CA LEU A 12 -2.92 -10.06 10.70
C LEU A 12 -2.26 -10.69 11.94
N ASP A 13 -2.68 -11.88 12.37
CA ASP A 13 -2.00 -12.64 13.42
C ASP A 13 -0.89 -13.53 12.81
N PRO A 14 0.41 -13.23 13.04
CA PRO A 14 1.51 -14.03 12.49
C PRO A 14 1.72 -15.37 13.22
N TRP A 15 0.99 -15.64 14.31
CA TRP A 15 1.36 -16.71 15.25
C TRP A 15 0.31 -17.81 15.50
N ASN A 16 -0.90 -17.76 14.90
CA ASN A 16 -1.84 -18.90 14.89
C ASN A 16 -2.13 -19.58 16.26
N LEU A 17 -2.19 -18.83 17.36
CA LEU A 17 -2.48 -19.37 18.70
C LEU A 17 -3.91 -19.08 19.18
N GLY A 18 -4.92 -19.63 18.47
CA GLY A 18 -6.27 -19.97 18.96
C GLY A 18 -7.26 -18.81 19.30
N PRO A 19 -8.55 -19.10 19.67
CA PRO A 19 -9.31 -20.35 19.61
C PRO A 19 -10.39 -20.34 18.50
N ARG A 20 -10.63 -21.50 17.88
CA ARG A 20 -11.76 -21.72 16.96
C ARG A 20 -13.08 -21.53 17.71
N LYS A 21 -13.86 -20.51 17.36
CA LYS A 21 -15.29 -20.43 17.71
C LYS A 21 -16.13 -20.17 16.47
N LEU A 22 -17.02 -21.13 16.22
CA LEU A 22 -18.18 -21.05 15.32
C LEU A 22 -19.01 -19.80 15.65
N ILE A 23 -19.24 -18.92 14.67
CA ILE A 23 -20.30 -17.92 14.75
C ILE A 23 -21.06 -17.83 13.42
N LYS A 24 -22.32 -18.23 13.55
CA LYS A 24 -23.56 -17.86 12.84
C LYS A 24 -23.45 -16.77 11.76
N THR A 25 -23.96 -17.14 10.58
CA THR A 25 -24.36 -16.28 9.46
C THR A 25 -25.44 -15.26 9.89
N PRO A 26 -25.27 -13.95 9.66
CA PRO A 26 -26.36 -12.99 9.70
C PRO A 26 -27.09 -12.98 8.35
N GLN A 27 -28.34 -13.48 8.39
CA GLN A 27 -29.52 -13.31 7.51
C GLN A 27 -29.42 -12.93 6.00
N PRO A 28 -30.45 -13.33 5.21
CA PRO A 28 -30.42 -13.36 3.76
C PRO A 28 -30.79 -12.02 3.12
N LEU A 29 -30.22 -11.79 1.92
CA LEU A 29 -30.63 -10.72 1.01
C LEU A 29 -32.13 -10.80 0.63
N PRO A 30 -32.78 -9.65 0.32
CA PRO A 30 -34.19 -9.59 -0.05
C PRO A 30 -34.41 -10.28 -1.40
N LYS A 31 -35.31 -11.25 -1.43
CA LYS A 31 -35.80 -11.86 -2.68
C LYS A 31 -36.65 -10.83 -3.42
N THR A 32 -36.26 -10.52 -4.64
CA THR A 32 -37.10 -9.84 -5.62
C THR A 32 -38.34 -10.70 -5.90
N SER A 33 -39.50 -10.10 -5.71
CA SER A 33 -40.80 -10.65 -6.06
C SER A 33 -40.93 -10.74 -7.59
N THR A 34 -40.61 -11.90 -8.16
CA THR A 34 -41.05 -12.23 -9.52
C THR A 34 -42.48 -12.76 -9.43
N GLY A 35 -43.44 -11.87 -9.65
CA GLY A 35 -44.85 -12.23 -9.78
C GLY A 35 -45.06 -13.21 -10.93
N LYS A 36 -45.69 -14.35 -10.63
CA LYS A 36 -46.31 -15.20 -11.65
C LYS A 36 -47.59 -14.53 -12.14
N PRO A 37 -47.87 -14.47 -13.45
CA PRO A 37 -49.21 -14.17 -13.93
C PRO A 37 -50.10 -15.40 -13.72
N LYS A 38 -51.29 -15.19 -13.12
CA LYS A 38 -52.40 -16.14 -13.13
C LYS A 38 -52.80 -16.39 -14.59
N GLN A 39 -52.59 -17.60 -15.09
CA GLN A 39 -53.28 -18.08 -16.29
C GLN A 39 -54.66 -18.60 -15.86
N THR A 40 -55.69 -17.90 -16.30
CA THR A 40 -57.08 -18.34 -16.28
C THR A 40 -57.25 -19.38 -17.37
N LEU A 41 -57.57 -20.63 -17.00
CA LEU A 41 -58.07 -21.62 -17.96
C LEU A 41 -59.48 -21.22 -18.43
N PRO A 42 -59.79 -21.26 -19.74
CA PRO A 42 -61.17 -21.21 -20.19
C PRO A 42 -61.86 -22.56 -19.95
N SER A 43 -63.09 -22.50 -19.44
CA SER A 43 -63.95 -23.65 -19.19
C SER A 43 -64.36 -24.34 -20.50
N PRO A 44 -64.45 -25.69 -20.57
CA PRO A 44 -64.94 -26.36 -21.76
C PRO A 44 -66.46 -26.21 -21.87
N VAL A 45 -66.88 -25.67 -23.01
CA VAL A 45 -68.27 -25.62 -23.48
C VAL A 45 -68.82 -27.05 -23.54
N SER A 46 -69.89 -27.29 -22.77
CA SER A 46 -70.65 -28.52 -22.78
C SER A 46 -71.31 -28.71 -24.14
N ARG A 47 -71.02 -29.86 -24.77
CA ARG A 47 -71.69 -30.35 -25.97
C ARG A 47 -73.12 -30.76 -25.60
N GLU A 48 -74.08 -30.02 -26.10
CA GLU A 48 -75.49 -30.39 -26.05
C GLU A 48 -75.90 -30.95 -27.42
N ARG A 49 -76.21 -32.25 -27.49
CA ARG A 49 -76.98 -32.82 -28.60
C ARG A 49 -77.61 -34.15 -28.21
N ASN A 50 -78.95 -34.15 -28.15
CA ASN A 50 -79.93 -35.16 -28.56
C ASN A 50 -81.29 -34.55 -28.17
N TYR A 51 -82.33 -34.45 -29.00
CA TYR A 51 -83.09 -35.58 -29.55
C TYR A 51 -83.79 -35.25 -30.88
N LEU A 52 -83.59 -36.17 -31.82
CA LEU A 52 -84.50 -36.73 -32.83
C LEU A 52 -85.79 -35.97 -33.20
N LEU A 53 -85.78 -35.50 -34.44
CA LEU A 53 -86.95 -35.24 -35.29
C LEU A 53 -87.37 -36.57 -35.96
N SER A 54 -88.61 -37.00 -35.73
CA SER A 54 -89.25 -38.06 -36.54
C SER A 54 -90.77 -37.87 -36.50
N GLN A 55 -91.33 -37.22 -37.51
CA GLN A 55 -92.72 -37.39 -37.88
C GLN A 55 -92.81 -37.59 -39.39
N SER A 56 -93.38 -38.72 -39.79
CA SER A 56 -93.80 -38.98 -41.16
C SER A 56 -95.15 -39.71 -41.12
N THR A 57 -96.14 -38.99 -41.62
CA THR A 57 -97.16 -39.39 -42.62
C THR A 57 -98.07 -40.60 -42.40
N LYS A 58 -99.38 -40.33 -42.57
CA LYS A 58 -100.58 -41.21 -42.57
C LYS A 58 -100.54 -42.28 -43.70
N PRO A 59 -101.47 -43.27 -43.75
CA PRO A 59 -102.77 -43.00 -44.40
C PRO A 59 -104.00 -43.72 -43.78
N ALA A 60 -105.17 -43.20 -44.16
CA ALA A 60 -106.50 -43.76 -43.92
C ALA A 60 -106.82 -44.90 -44.90
N VAL A 61 -107.88 -45.68 -44.61
CA VAL A 61 -109.05 -45.98 -45.47
C VAL A 61 -109.71 -47.31 -45.04
N SER A 62 -110.99 -47.21 -44.63
CA SER A 62 -112.00 -48.27 -44.56
C SER A 62 -112.47 -48.64 -45.99
N PRO A 63 -112.99 -49.86 -46.26
CA PRO A 63 -114.46 -49.95 -46.40
C PRO A 63 -115.05 -51.34 -46.14
N LYS A 64 -116.33 -51.39 -45.72
CA LYS A 64 -117.23 -52.47 -46.17
C LYS A 64 -118.70 -52.06 -46.11
N ASP A 65 -119.23 -51.76 -47.28
CA ASP A 65 -120.66 -51.66 -47.58
C ASP A 65 -121.35 -53.03 -47.46
N LYS A 66 -122.61 -53.01 -47.03
CA LYS A 66 -123.61 -54.00 -47.43
C LYS A 66 -124.95 -53.32 -47.66
N ALA A 67 -125.37 -53.39 -48.92
CA ALA A 67 -126.70 -53.17 -49.48
C ALA A 67 -126.78 -54.13 -50.69
N PRO A 68 -127.95 -54.53 -51.24
CA PRO A 68 -129.30 -54.55 -50.65
C PRO A 68 -130.19 -55.74 -51.13
N THR A 69 -131.47 -55.72 -50.70
CA THR A 69 -132.71 -56.04 -51.44
C THR A 69 -133.25 -57.49 -51.67
N VAL A 70 -134.59 -57.58 -51.49
CA VAL A 70 -135.65 -58.32 -52.24
C VAL A 70 -136.31 -59.54 -51.57
N LYS A 71 -137.61 -59.38 -51.23
CA LYS A 71 -138.71 -60.38 -51.28
C LYS A 71 -139.19 -60.50 -52.74
N PRO A 72 -139.61 -61.66 -53.31
CA PRO A 72 -140.91 -62.26 -52.98
C PRO A 72 -141.00 -63.81 -53.06
N GLU A 73 -142.21 -64.29 -52.76
CA GLU A 73 -142.72 -65.67 -52.64
C GLU A 73 -142.85 -66.46 -53.96
N GLU A 74 -143.38 -67.69 -53.80
CA GLU A 74 -143.96 -68.67 -54.75
C GLU A 74 -142.98 -69.73 -55.29
N SER A 75 -142.98 -70.94 -54.74
CA SER A 75 -143.98 -72.03 -54.84
C SER A 75 -143.81 -72.90 -56.09
N SER A 76 -143.46 -74.17 -55.83
CA SER A 76 -143.74 -75.39 -56.59
C SER A 76 -143.11 -75.62 -57.98
N LYS A 77 -141.91 -76.24 -57.97
CA LYS A 77 -141.50 -77.58 -58.51
C LYS A 77 -142.03 -78.05 -59.89
N PRO A 78 -141.24 -78.83 -60.68
CA PRO A 78 -140.70 -80.13 -60.21
C PRO A 78 -139.29 -80.49 -60.80
N PRO A 79 -138.67 -81.65 -60.48
CA PRO A 79 -137.58 -81.76 -59.52
C PRO A 79 -136.26 -82.28 -60.13
N ALA A 80 -136.09 -82.27 -61.46
CA ALA A 80 -134.91 -82.86 -62.10
C ALA A 80 -133.80 -81.85 -62.42
N LEU A 81 -134.13 -80.57 -62.60
CA LEU A 81 -133.15 -79.50 -62.81
C LEU A 81 -132.57 -78.95 -61.49
N SER A 82 -133.27 -79.18 -60.37
CA SER A 82 -132.86 -78.69 -59.05
C SER A 82 -131.57 -79.35 -58.57
N ASP A 83 -131.46 -80.68 -58.76
CA ASP A 83 -130.31 -81.45 -58.27
C ASP A 83 -129.04 -81.16 -59.09
N GLU A 84 -129.15 -80.95 -60.41
CA GLU A 84 -128.02 -80.54 -61.26
C GLU A 84 -127.62 -79.08 -61.02
N MET A 85 -128.59 -78.18 -60.80
CA MET A 85 -128.30 -76.81 -60.39
C MET A 85 -127.68 -76.74 -58.98
N GLU A 86 -128.08 -77.61 -58.07
CA GLU A 86 -127.51 -77.73 -56.73
C GLU A 86 -126.10 -78.34 -56.75
N LEU A 87 -125.87 -79.35 -57.62
CA LEU A 87 -124.53 -79.88 -57.89
C LEU A 87 -123.60 -78.79 -58.47
N ARG A 88 -124.07 -78.02 -59.45
CA ARG A 88 -123.30 -76.88 -59.98
C ARG A 88 -123.06 -75.78 -58.95
N CYS A 89 -124.04 -75.50 -58.08
CA CYS A 89 -123.86 -74.55 -56.97
C CYS A 89 -122.84 -75.04 -55.94
N THR A 90 -122.83 -76.34 -55.61
CA THR A 90 -121.87 -76.94 -54.68
C THR A 90 -120.47 -77.03 -55.30
N GLU A 91 -120.34 -77.41 -56.56
CA GLU A 91 -119.09 -77.36 -57.32
C GLU A 91 -118.53 -75.94 -57.41
N MET A 92 -119.38 -74.95 -57.72
CA MET A 92 -118.97 -73.54 -57.79
C MET A 92 -118.53 -73.02 -56.43
N LYS A 93 -119.26 -73.36 -55.36
CA LYS A 93 -118.88 -73.02 -53.99
C LYS A 93 -117.56 -73.68 -53.58
N GLN A 94 -117.37 -74.95 -53.92
CA GLN A 94 -116.13 -75.68 -53.67
C GLN A 94 -114.96 -75.09 -54.46
N LYS A 95 -115.17 -74.67 -55.71
CA LYS A 95 -114.17 -73.94 -56.49
C LYS A 95 -113.79 -72.62 -55.83
N PHE A 96 -114.76 -71.80 -55.43
CA PHE A 96 -114.48 -70.55 -54.71
C PHE A 96 -113.75 -70.79 -53.38
N GLU A 97 -114.12 -71.83 -52.64
CA GLU A 97 -113.44 -72.20 -51.39
C GLU A 97 -112.00 -72.66 -51.64
N ASN A 98 -111.76 -73.44 -52.70
CA ASN A 98 -110.42 -73.87 -53.10
C ASN A 98 -109.57 -72.67 -53.58
N GLU A 99 -110.11 -71.82 -54.46
CA GLU A 99 -109.45 -70.60 -54.93
C GLU A 99 -109.13 -69.65 -53.76
N THR A 100 -110.06 -69.47 -52.81
CA THR A 100 -109.84 -68.64 -51.62
C THR A 100 -108.75 -69.25 -50.73
N ARG A 101 -108.69 -70.58 -50.60
CA ARG A 101 -107.66 -71.28 -49.83
C ARG A 101 -106.29 -71.13 -50.49
N ASP A 102 -106.22 -71.29 -51.79
CA ASP A 102 -104.97 -71.18 -52.55
C ASP A 102 -104.47 -69.73 -52.60
N LEU A 103 -105.36 -68.76 -52.73
CA LEU A 103 -105.02 -67.33 -52.62
C LEU A 103 -104.46 -66.99 -51.24
N LYS A 104 -105.06 -67.50 -50.15
CA LYS A 104 -104.54 -67.32 -48.78
C LYS A 104 -103.16 -67.97 -48.60
N LYS A 105 -102.93 -69.15 -49.16
CA LYS A 105 -101.63 -69.82 -49.14
C LYS A 105 -100.59 -69.02 -49.93
N ALA A 106 -100.92 -68.55 -51.13
CA ALA A 106 -100.04 -67.73 -51.96
C ALA A 106 -99.66 -66.42 -51.24
N HIS A 107 -100.65 -65.72 -50.67
CA HIS A 107 -100.41 -64.51 -49.88
C HIS A 107 -99.52 -64.77 -48.66
N LYS A 108 -99.72 -65.89 -47.95
CA LYS A 108 -98.84 -66.29 -46.84
C LYS A 108 -97.40 -66.48 -47.30
N VAL A 109 -97.20 -67.18 -48.43
CA VAL A 109 -95.86 -67.40 -49.02
C VAL A 109 -95.22 -66.07 -49.47
N GLU A 110 -95.99 -65.17 -50.08
CA GLU A 110 -95.49 -63.83 -50.45
C GLU A 110 -95.10 -62.99 -49.24
N LEU A 111 -95.90 -63.03 -48.16
CA LEU A 111 -95.56 -62.37 -46.91
C LEU A 111 -94.28 -62.94 -46.27
N GLU A 112 -94.13 -64.26 -46.23
CA GLU A 112 -92.92 -64.91 -45.71
C GLU A 112 -91.69 -64.56 -46.55
N LYS A 113 -91.83 -64.51 -47.88
CA LYS A 113 -90.77 -64.07 -48.80
C LYS A 113 -90.40 -62.60 -48.58
N LEU A 114 -91.39 -61.73 -48.43
CA LEU A 114 -91.20 -60.31 -48.19
C LEU A 114 -90.51 -60.07 -46.83
N GLU A 115 -90.97 -60.74 -45.78
CA GLU A 115 -90.37 -60.69 -44.45
C GLU A 115 -88.91 -61.17 -44.47
N SER A 116 -88.63 -62.26 -45.19
CA SER A 116 -87.27 -62.77 -45.37
C SER A 116 -86.37 -61.77 -46.11
N SER A 117 -86.86 -61.20 -47.21
CA SER A 117 -86.16 -60.14 -47.95
C SER A 117 -85.85 -58.91 -47.08
N TYR A 118 -86.81 -58.43 -46.29
CA TYR A 118 -86.57 -57.32 -45.36
C TYR A 118 -85.55 -57.66 -44.28
N LYS A 119 -85.59 -58.88 -43.72
CA LYS A 119 -84.60 -59.33 -42.73
C LYS A 119 -83.20 -59.40 -43.32
N GLU A 120 -83.05 -59.87 -44.55
CA GLU A 120 -81.77 -59.90 -45.26
C GLU A 120 -81.26 -58.50 -45.57
N ALA A 121 -82.11 -57.61 -46.10
CA ALA A 121 -81.77 -56.22 -46.35
C ALA A 121 -81.33 -55.51 -45.06
N LEU A 122 -82.03 -55.74 -43.94
CA LEU A 122 -81.65 -55.17 -42.64
C LEU A 122 -80.31 -55.70 -42.13
N LYS A 123 -80.01 -56.99 -42.33
CA LYS A 123 -78.71 -57.57 -41.97
C LYS A 123 -77.58 -56.98 -42.82
N SER A 124 -77.81 -56.85 -44.13
CA SER A 124 -76.85 -56.25 -45.06
C SER A 124 -76.57 -54.77 -44.70
N GLU A 125 -77.61 -53.99 -44.44
CA GLU A 125 -77.47 -52.58 -44.06
C GLU A 125 -76.75 -52.43 -42.70
N LYS A 126 -77.06 -53.29 -41.72
CA LYS A 126 -76.32 -53.32 -40.44
C LYS A 126 -74.85 -53.65 -40.62
N ALA A 127 -74.51 -54.59 -41.49
CA ALA A 127 -73.12 -54.94 -41.79
C ALA A 127 -72.38 -53.77 -42.48
N SER A 128 -73.02 -53.15 -43.48
CA SER A 128 -72.49 -51.96 -44.18
C SER A 128 -72.28 -50.77 -43.22
N ALA A 129 -73.22 -50.51 -42.31
CA ALA A 129 -73.09 -49.47 -41.30
C ALA A 129 -71.97 -49.78 -40.29
N GLN A 130 -71.83 -51.04 -39.87
CA GLN A 130 -70.76 -51.47 -38.96
C GLN A 130 -69.38 -51.32 -39.62
N GLU A 131 -69.24 -51.70 -40.89
CA GLU A 131 -67.99 -51.53 -41.64
C GLU A 131 -67.59 -50.05 -41.75
N LYS A 132 -68.55 -49.16 -42.04
CA LYS A 132 -68.32 -47.71 -42.04
C LYS A 132 -67.89 -47.19 -40.67
N LEU A 133 -68.51 -47.67 -39.59
CA LEU A 133 -68.14 -47.29 -38.23
C LEU A 133 -66.70 -47.73 -37.90
N ASP A 134 -66.33 -48.95 -38.28
CA ASP A 134 -64.99 -49.49 -38.08
C ASP A 134 -63.94 -48.71 -38.89
N GLY A 135 -64.28 -48.29 -40.13
CA GLY A 135 -63.47 -47.40 -40.95
C GLY A 135 -63.24 -46.04 -40.27
N MET A 136 -64.31 -45.38 -39.84
CA MET A 136 -64.25 -44.09 -39.14
C MET A 136 -63.46 -44.19 -37.82
N SER A 137 -63.58 -45.30 -37.10
CA SER A 137 -62.82 -45.56 -35.86
C SER A 137 -61.31 -45.64 -36.12
N LYS A 138 -60.90 -46.29 -37.21
CA LYS A 138 -59.49 -46.35 -37.64
C LYS A 138 -58.96 -44.98 -38.05
N GLU A 139 -59.72 -44.22 -38.83
CA GLU A 139 -59.36 -42.84 -39.23
C GLU A 139 -59.23 -41.92 -38.01
N TYR A 140 -60.17 -41.99 -37.07
CA TYR A 140 -60.10 -41.25 -35.82
C TYR A 140 -58.85 -41.61 -35.03
N LYS A 141 -58.51 -42.90 -34.90
CA LYS A 141 -57.29 -43.36 -34.22
C LYS A 141 -56.04 -42.85 -34.93
N TYR A 142 -55.99 -42.92 -36.26
CA TYR A 142 -54.87 -42.40 -37.04
C TYR A 142 -54.67 -40.90 -36.81
N LEU A 143 -55.75 -40.12 -36.92
CA LEU A 143 -55.70 -38.67 -36.71
C LEU A 143 -55.29 -38.33 -35.27
N LYS A 144 -55.84 -39.03 -34.28
CA LYS A 144 -55.44 -38.89 -32.87
C LYS A 144 -53.94 -39.12 -32.67
N ASN A 145 -53.40 -40.18 -33.27
CA ASN A 145 -51.96 -40.47 -33.21
C ASN A 145 -51.12 -39.40 -33.90
N MET A 146 -51.57 -38.90 -35.07
CA MET A 146 -50.87 -37.83 -35.78
C MET A 146 -50.84 -36.53 -34.98
N PHE A 147 -51.93 -36.20 -34.28
CA PHE A 147 -51.96 -35.06 -33.35
C PHE A 147 -51.00 -35.22 -32.19
N HIS A 148 -50.86 -36.44 -31.64
CA HIS A 148 -49.89 -36.68 -30.56
C HIS A 148 -48.46 -36.53 -31.08
N MET A 149 -48.13 -37.07 -32.26
CA MET A 149 -46.79 -36.87 -32.84
C MET A 149 -46.49 -35.40 -33.14
N TYR A 150 -47.46 -34.64 -33.66
CA TYR A 150 -47.29 -33.20 -33.86
C TYR A 150 -47.09 -32.47 -32.53
N GLN A 151 -47.89 -32.82 -31.52
CA GLN A 151 -47.77 -32.25 -30.19
C GLN A 151 -46.38 -32.53 -29.58
N ASP A 152 -45.92 -33.78 -29.64
CA ASP A 152 -44.60 -34.20 -29.14
C ASP A 152 -43.48 -33.47 -29.89
N SER A 153 -43.55 -33.40 -31.22
CA SER A 153 -42.60 -32.64 -32.05
C SER A 153 -42.51 -31.17 -31.64
N VAL A 154 -43.65 -30.52 -31.39
CA VAL A 154 -43.67 -29.11 -30.94
C VAL A 154 -43.07 -28.97 -29.54
N TYR A 155 -43.33 -29.92 -28.63
CA TYR A 155 -42.74 -29.90 -27.30
C TYR A 155 -41.22 -30.08 -27.35
N ASP A 156 -40.73 -31.03 -28.15
CA ASP A 156 -39.29 -31.28 -28.31
C ASP A 156 -38.58 -30.05 -28.91
N GLU A 157 -39.15 -29.42 -29.95
CA GLU A 157 -38.59 -28.19 -30.53
C GLU A 157 -38.53 -27.04 -29.52
N MET A 158 -39.57 -26.88 -28.69
CA MET A 158 -39.61 -25.87 -27.64
C MET A 158 -38.59 -26.14 -26.54
N GLU A 159 -38.43 -27.39 -26.12
CA GLU A 159 -37.44 -27.78 -25.10
C GLU A 159 -36.01 -27.59 -25.62
N ASP A 160 -35.75 -27.93 -26.88
CA ASP A 160 -34.44 -27.75 -27.54
C ASP A 160 -34.09 -26.27 -27.71
N THR A 161 -35.04 -25.44 -28.13
CA THR A 161 -34.83 -23.99 -28.24
C THR A 161 -34.60 -23.36 -26.87
N TRP A 162 -35.36 -23.77 -25.86
CA TRP A 162 -35.17 -23.32 -24.48
C TRP A 162 -33.81 -23.73 -23.92
N SER A 163 -33.42 -24.99 -24.10
CA SER A 163 -32.14 -25.52 -23.66
C SER A 163 -30.95 -24.82 -24.32
N ARG A 164 -31.03 -24.57 -25.64
CA ARG A 164 -30.01 -23.78 -26.37
C ARG A 164 -29.92 -22.36 -25.83
N ARG A 165 -31.06 -21.66 -25.67
CA ARG A 165 -31.08 -20.29 -25.15
C ARG A 165 -30.48 -20.20 -23.74
N LYS A 166 -30.78 -21.17 -22.89
CA LYS A 166 -30.22 -21.26 -21.54
C LYS A 166 -28.70 -21.46 -21.56
N ALA A 167 -28.19 -22.37 -22.39
CA ALA A 167 -26.76 -22.63 -22.52
C ALA A 167 -26.01 -21.40 -23.07
N GLU A 168 -26.59 -20.69 -24.04
CA GLU A 168 -26.06 -19.41 -24.54
C GLU A 168 -25.96 -18.37 -23.42
N TRP A 169 -27.03 -18.19 -22.65
CA TRP A 169 -27.05 -17.24 -21.53
C TRP A 169 -26.00 -17.56 -20.47
N GLU A 170 -25.86 -18.83 -20.08
CA GLU A 170 -24.84 -19.26 -19.12
C GLU A 170 -23.42 -19.01 -19.65
N LYS A 171 -23.21 -19.23 -20.96
CA LYS A 171 -21.92 -18.94 -21.61
C LYS A 171 -21.62 -17.44 -21.62
N ASP A 172 -22.59 -16.60 -22.00
CA ASP A 172 -22.41 -15.14 -22.06
C ASP A 172 -22.17 -14.55 -20.67
N GLU A 173 -22.93 -15.00 -19.66
CA GLU A 173 -22.75 -14.57 -18.28
C GLU A 173 -21.36 -14.98 -17.74
N LYS A 174 -20.90 -16.18 -18.08
CA LYS A 174 -19.54 -16.64 -17.75
C LYS A 174 -18.47 -15.78 -18.44
N MET A 175 -18.62 -15.51 -19.74
CA MET A 175 -17.68 -14.69 -20.50
C MET A 175 -17.59 -13.26 -19.95
N GLU A 176 -18.71 -12.63 -19.59
CA GLU A 176 -18.68 -11.28 -19.05
C GLU A 176 -18.02 -11.24 -17.65
N ARG A 177 -18.26 -12.25 -16.81
CA ARG A 177 -17.55 -12.40 -15.52
C ARG A 177 -16.04 -12.54 -15.73
N GLU A 178 -15.61 -13.41 -16.65
CA GLU A 178 -14.19 -13.62 -16.97
C GLU A 178 -13.54 -12.35 -17.51
N LYS A 179 -14.25 -11.61 -18.37
CA LYS A 179 -13.79 -10.32 -18.89
C LYS A 179 -13.58 -9.28 -17.80
N ILE A 180 -14.53 -9.14 -16.86
CA ILE A 180 -14.40 -8.22 -15.71
C ILE A 180 -13.22 -8.63 -14.82
N LEU A 181 -13.08 -9.92 -14.51
CA LEU A 181 -11.96 -10.44 -13.71
C LEU A 181 -10.62 -10.20 -14.41
N LEU A 182 -10.55 -10.41 -15.72
CA LEU A 182 -9.34 -10.17 -16.50
C LEU A 182 -8.97 -8.67 -16.51
N GLN A 183 -9.94 -7.78 -16.66
CA GLN A 183 -9.73 -6.34 -16.57
C GLN A 183 -9.24 -5.92 -15.18
N GLN A 184 -9.84 -6.45 -14.11
CA GLN A 184 -9.39 -6.19 -12.74
C GLN A 184 -7.97 -6.71 -12.49
N LYS A 185 -7.69 -7.95 -12.91
CA LYS A 185 -6.35 -8.54 -12.84
C LYS A 185 -5.34 -7.66 -13.56
N HIS A 186 -5.60 -7.29 -14.81
CA HIS A 186 -4.70 -6.44 -15.59
C HIS A 186 -4.45 -5.09 -14.92
N LYS A 187 -5.49 -4.45 -14.38
CA LYS A 187 -5.37 -3.17 -13.66
C LYS A 187 -4.49 -3.29 -12.41
N ILE A 188 -4.67 -4.36 -11.63
CA ILE A 188 -3.87 -4.61 -10.41
C ILE A 188 -2.42 -4.92 -10.78
N THR A 189 -2.19 -5.82 -11.75
CA THR A 189 -0.84 -6.17 -12.22
C THR A 189 -0.10 -4.94 -12.72
N LYS A 190 -0.72 -4.13 -13.58
CA LYS A 190 -0.09 -2.91 -14.10
C LYS A 190 0.24 -1.90 -13.00
N LYS A 191 -0.64 -1.76 -12.00
CA LYS A 191 -0.39 -0.87 -10.85
C LYS A 191 0.79 -1.37 -10.02
N PHE A 192 0.84 -2.67 -9.74
CA PHE A 192 1.92 -3.30 -8.99
C PHE A 192 3.27 -3.17 -9.71
N GLU A 193 3.30 -3.41 -11.02
CA GLU A 193 4.52 -3.25 -11.84
C GLU A 193 5.06 -1.82 -11.78
N LEU A 194 4.19 -0.81 -11.94
CA LEU A 194 4.57 0.60 -11.84
C LEU A 194 5.08 0.97 -10.44
N GLU A 195 4.38 0.57 -9.38
CA GLU A 195 4.81 0.84 -7.99
C GLU A 195 6.14 0.15 -7.67
N SER A 196 6.35 -1.08 -8.15
CA SER A 196 7.59 -1.81 -7.98
C SER A 196 8.76 -1.15 -8.73
N GLU A 197 8.53 -0.66 -9.95
CA GLU A 197 9.55 0.04 -10.72
C GLU A 197 9.91 1.39 -10.09
N GLU A 198 8.92 2.12 -9.58
CA GLU A 198 9.11 3.38 -8.86
C GLU A 198 9.90 3.19 -7.55
N GLU A 199 9.58 2.17 -6.77
CA GLU A 199 10.34 1.84 -5.54
C GLU A 199 11.78 1.44 -5.88
N LYS A 200 11.97 0.60 -6.90
CA LYS A 200 13.32 0.23 -7.36
C LYS A 200 14.12 1.46 -7.79
N ARG A 201 13.48 2.42 -8.48
CA ARG A 201 14.10 3.68 -8.87
C ARG A 201 14.49 4.50 -7.65
N ARG A 202 13.56 4.70 -6.70
CA ARG A 202 13.82 5.42 -5.44
C ARG A 202 14.97 4.82 -4.63
N ILE A 203 15.02 3.50 -4.50
CA ILE A 203 16.13 2.81 -3.81
C ILE A 203 17.45 3.05 -4.54
N THR A 204 17.45 2.95 -5.86
CA THR A 204 18.66 3.15 -6.68
C THR A 204 19.17 4.59 -6.56
N GLU A 205 18.28 5.57 -6.67
CA GLU A 205 18.61 7.00 -6.51
C GLU A 205 19.12 7.31 -5.11
N SER A 206 18.45 6.78 -4.07
CA SER A 206 18.89 6.93 -2.68
C SER A 206 20.26 6.30 -2.44
N PHE A 207 20.51 5.12 -2.98
CA PHE A 207 21.79 4.44 -2.87
C PHE A 207 22.91 5.24 -3.55
N SER A 208 22.67 5.71 -4.77
CA SER A 208 23.62 6.57 -5.50
C SER A 208 23.93 7.86 -4.72
N ALA A 209 22.91 8.53 -4.17
CA ALA A 209 23.11 9.75 -3.40
C ALA A 209 23.95 9.52 -2.13
N VAL A 210 23.69 8.44 -1.39
CA VAL A 210 24.48 8.09 -0.20
C VAL A 210 25.92 7.73 -0.60
N PHE A 211 26.09 7.00 -1.69
CA PHE A 211 27.42 6.62 -2.18
C PHE A 211 28.24 7.84 -2.64
N GLU A 212 27.63 8.78 -3.34
CA GLU A 212 28.26 10.04 -3.74
C GLU A 212 28.64 10.90 -2.53
N ASN A 213 27.76 11.00 -1.52
CA ASN A 213 28.07 11.69 -0.27
C ASN A 213 29.24 11.04 0.46
N PHE A 214 29.25 9.72 0.60
CA PHE A 214 30.36 8.99 1.22
C PHE A 214 31.69 9.25 0.48
N ASN A 215 31.68 9.22 -0.85
CA ASN A 215 32.89 9.51 -1.62
C ASN A 215 33.37 10.95 -1.43
N ARG A 216 32.44 11.91 -1.37
CA ARG A 216 32.75 13.31 -1.09
C ARG A 216 33.38 13.49 0.29
N GLU A 217 32.76 12.95 1.33
CA GLU A 217 33.29 13.01 2.70
C GLU A 217 34.67 12.35 2.80
N LYS A 218 34.86 11.21 2.13
CA LYS A 218 36.16 10.54 2.05
C LYS A 218 37.21 11.43 1.39
N GLU A 219 36.89 12.08 0.27
CA GLU A 219 37.82 13.00 -0.41
C GLU A 219 38.15 14.22 0.43
N GLU A 220 37.16 14.80 1.12
CA GLU A 220 37.36 15.93 2.05
C GLU A 220 38.26 15.53 3.22
N LEU A 221 38.05 14.35 3.81
CA LEU A 221 38.89 13.85 4.89
C LEU A 221 40.34 13.60 4.44
N ILE A 222 40.54 13.11 3.22
CA ILE A 222 41.88 12.93 2.64
C ILE A 222 42.56 14.29 2.43
N LYS A 223 41.83 15.29 1.92
CA LYS A 223 42.37 16.65 1.76
C LYS A 223 42.80 17.24 3.10
N GLN A 224 41.92 17.17 4.11
CA GLN A 224 42.22 17.65 5.46
C GLN A 224 43.44 16.96 6.06
N HIS A 225 43.53 15.63 5.92
CA HIS A 225 44.67 14.87 6.42
C HIS A 225 46.00 15.33 5.79
N ASN A 226 46.02 15.57 4.48
CA ASN A 226 47.21 16.05 3.80
C ASN A 226 47.61 17.47 4.25
N GLU A 227 46.63 18.35 4.48
CA GLU A 227 46.88 19.70 5.03
C GLU A 227 47.46 19.63 6.46
N ASP A 228 46.92 18.75 7.30
CA ASP A 228 47.41 18.55 8.66
C ASP A 228 48.84 17.99 8.67
N ILE A 229 49.18 17.08 7.76
CA ILE A 229 50.55 16.59 7.58
C ILE A 229 51.49 17.77 7.28
N LEU A 230 51.14 18.63 6.32
CA LEU A 230 51.99 19.78 5.95
C LEU A 230 52.18 20.74 7.12
N LYS A 231 51.11 21.03 7.87
CA LYS A 231 51.16 21.89 9.05
C LYS A 231 52.01 21.27 10.16
N MET A 232 51.91 19.96 10.38
CA MET A 232 52.74 19.23 11.34
C MET A 232 54.23 19.30 10.96
N GLU A 233 54.57 19.18 9.69
CA GLU A 233 55.95 19.33 9.22
C GLU A 233 56.49 20.76 9.42
N GLU A 234 55.68 21.78 9.15
CA GLU A 234 56.06 23.18 9.39
C GLU A 234 56.32 23.46 10.87
N LEU A 235 55.41 23.03 11.75
CA LEU A 235 55.59 23.14 13.19
C LEU A 235 56.83 22.38 13.68
N LYS A 236 57.12 21.21 13.11
CA LYS A 236 58.32 20.45 13.43
C LYS A 236 59.60 21.21 13.05
N ARG A 237 59.65 21.80 11.86
CA ARG A 237 60.80 22.65 11.44
C ARG A 237 60.96 23.87 12.35
N SER A 238 59.88 24.55 12.68
CA SER A 238 59.91 25.72 13.59
C SER A 238 60.42 25.33 14.98
N LYS A 239 59.95 24.20 15.52
CA LYS A 239 60.45 23.65 16.78
C LYS A 239 61.95 23.36 16.73
N GLU A 240 62.44 22.72 15.66
CA GLU A 240 63.86 22.42 15.49
C GLU A 240 64.72 23.70 15.46
N ILE A 241 64.26 24.77 14.79
CA ILE A 241 64.93 26.08 14.76
C ILE A 241 64.98 26.70 16.16
N LEU A 242 63.84 26.76 16.86
CA LEU A 242 63.78 27.34 18.21
C LEU A 242 64.64 26.57 19.22
N GLU A 243 64.68 25.24 19.13
CA GLU A 243 65.57 24.43 19.96
C GLU A 243 67.05 24.71 19.67
N ALA A 244 67.42 24.90 18.40
CA ALA A 244 68.78 25.26 18.02
C ALA A 244 69.17 26.67 18.53
N GLU A 245 68.28 27.65 18.41
CA GLU A 245 68.47 29.00 18.95
C GLU A 245 68.59 29.00 20.47
N LEU A 246 67.74 28.23 21.17
CA LEU A 246 67.81 28.09 22.62
C LEU A 246 69.14 27.49 23.08
N ARG A 247 69.63 26.45 22.39
CA ARG A 247 70.96 25.86 22.66
C ARG A 247 72.07 26.88 22.42
N ALA A 248 72.01 27.65 21.33
CA ALA A 248 72.99 28.70 21.05
C ALA A 248 73.00 29.78 22.14
N GLN A 249 71.83 30.23 22.59
CA GLN A 249 71.71 31.18 23.69
C GLN A 249 72.27 30.63 25.01
N ALA A 250 72.06 29.35 25.31
CA ALA A 250 72.64 28.70 26.49
C ALA A 250 74.18 28.74 26.46
N VAL A 251 74.80 28.46 25.31
CA VAL A 251 76.26 28.54 25.15
C VAL A 251 76.77 29.98 25.31
N ILE A 252 76.05 30.98 24.77
CA ILE A 252 76.40 32.40 24.94
C ILE A 252 76.35 32.78 26.42
N LEU A 253 75.29 32.41 27.14
CA LEU A 253 75.14 32.68 28.56
C LEU A 253 76.25 32.02 29.39
N GLU A 254 76.57 30.76 29.11
CA GLU A 254 77.67 30.05 29.76
C GLU A 254 79.01 30.76 29.52
N THR A 255 79.28 31.18 28.29
CA THR A 255 80.49 31.93 27.91
C THR A 255 80.57 33.29 28.60
N LEU A 256 79.46 34.03 28.68
CA LEU A 256 79.43 35.31 29.39
C LEU A 256 79.67 35.11 30.89
N ASN A 257 79.10 34.06 31.48
CA ASN A 257 79.29 33.74 32.89
C ASN A 257 80.74 33.35 33.21
N THR A 258 81.40 32.55 32.36
CA THR A 258 82.82 32.22 32.52
C THR A 258 83.72 33.45 32.37
N ASN A 259 83.44 34.32 31.39
CA ASN A 259 84.16 35.57 31.20
C ASN A 259 83.99 36.52 32.40
N LEU A 260 82.76 36.67 32.91
CA LEU A 260 82.50 37.50 34.09
C LEU A 260 83.27 37.00 35.31
N TYR A 261 83.26 35.69 35.55
CA TYR A 261 84.02 35.07 36.64
C TYR A 261 85.54 35.30 36.47
N HIS A 262 86.05 35.18 35.25
CA HIS A 262 87.45 35.47 34.94
C HIS A 262 87.82 36.93 35.22
N CYS A 263 87.04 37.89 34.70
CA CYS A 263 87.23 39.32 34.96
C CYS A 263 87.17 39.64 36.47
N GLN A 264 86.25 39.00 37.20
CA GLN A 264 86.16 39.17 38.65
C GLN A 264 87.43 38.69 39.36
N LEU A 265 87.99 37.56 38.94
CA LEU A 265 89.24 37.02 39.50
C LEU A 265 90.44 37.92 39.19
N GLU A 266 90.56 38.43 37.97
CA GLU A 266 91.60 39.38 37.57
C GLU A 266 91.48 40.70 38.35
N LEU A 267 90.27 41.24 38.48
CA LEU A 267 90.02 42.44 39.26
C LEU A 267 90.45 42.28 40.73
N GLN A 268 90.21 41.11 41.35
CA GLN A 268 90.68 40.84 42.71
C GLN A 268 92.20 40.75 42.81
N ARG A 269 92.88 40.18 41.80
CA ARG A 269 94.34 40.15 41.72
C ARG A 269 94.92 41.56 41.61
N GLU A 270 94.42 42.37 40.68
CA GLU A 270 94.85 43.76 40.50
C GLU A 270 94.57 44.61 41.74
N LYS A 271 93.39 44.46 42.37
CA LYS A 271 93.08 45.12 43.64
C LYS A 271 94.09 44.77 44.73
N THR A 272 94.50 43.50 44.81
CA THR A 272 95.52 43.05 45.77
C THR A 272 96.89 43.63 45.43
N ALA A 273 97.27 43.66 44.15
CA ALA A 273 98.53 44.24 43.68
C ALA A 273 98.62 45.75 43.96
N VAL A 274 97.58 46.51 43.63
CA VAL A 274 97.47 47.94 43.92
C VAL A 274 97.50 48.18 45.43
N GLY A 275 96.73 47.42 46.22
CA GLY A 275 96.76 47.55 47.69
C GLY A 275 98.14 47.24 48.29
N ASN A 276 98.91 46.33 47.70
CA ASN A 276 100.29 46.07 48.11
C ASN A 276 101.23 47.22 47.72
N LEU A 277 101.08 47.80 46.52
CA LEU A 277 101.84 48.96 46.07
C LEU A 277 101.53 50.20 46.91
N GLU A 278 100.26 50.45 47.24
CA GLU A 278 99.84 51.54 48.12
C GLU A 278 100.49 51.43 49.51
N LYS A 279 100.48 50.23 50.10
CA LYS A 279 101.19 49.96 51.37
C LYS A 279 102.70 50.19 51.26
N LEU A 280 103.31 49.78 50.15
CA LEU A 280 104.73 50.01 49.89
C LEU A 280 105.06 51.51 49.82
N PHE A 281 104.26 52.28 49.07
CA PHE A 281 104.42 53.73 48.97
C PHE A 281 104.19 54.42 50.31
N GLN A 282 103.16 54.06 51.08
CA GLN A 282 102.93 54.61 52.40
C GLN A 282 104.10 54.34 53.34
N THR A 283 104.65 53.12 53.30
CA THR A 283 105.85 52.75 54.08
C THR A 283 107.05 53.61 53.67
N LYS A 284 107.30 53.76 52.37
CA LYS A 284 108.40 54.59 51.86
C LYS A 284 108.24 56.06 52.20
N LEU A 285 107.02 56.59 52.12
CA LEU A 285 106.70 57.97 52.48
C LEU A 285 106.97 58.19 53.97
N ASN A 286 106.46 57.32 54.84
CA ASN A 286 106.72 57.38 56.28
C ASN A 286 108.23 57.27 56.59
N GLU A 287 108.97 56.35 55.94
CA GLU A 287 110.43 56.24 56.07
C GLU A 287 111.14 57.56 55.68
N THR A 288 110.72 58.22 54.60
CA THR A 288 111.29 59.51 54.19
C THR A 288 110.87 60.65 55.10
N GLU A 289 109.63 60.66 55.59
CA GLU A 289 109.13 61.66 56.53
C GLU A 289 109.90 61.58 57.85
N GLU A 290 110.11 60.38 58.39
CA GLU A 290 110.94 60.15 59.57
C GLU A 290 112.39 60.60 59.36
N LYS A 291 112.98 60.33 58.18
CA LYS A 291 114.32 60.85 57.83
C LYS A 291 114.37 62.37 57.82
N TYR A 292 113.39 63.02 57.19
CA TYR A 292 113.32 64.49 57.18
C TYR A 292 113.07 65.06 58.57
N ARG A 293 112.19 64.45 59.37
CA ARG A 293 111.95 64.83 60.76
C ARG A 293 113.22 64.74 61.60
N HIS A 294 113.98 63.65 61.48
CA HIS A 294 115.28 63.49 62.14
C HIS A 294 116.32 64.52 61.68
N THR A 295 116.34 64.84 60.38
CA THR A 295 117.25 65.85 59.81
C THR A 295 116.90 67.26 60.33
N ILE A 296 115.61 67.62 60.31
CA ILE A 296 115.11 68.88 60.87
C ILE A 296 115.44 68.97 62.35
N GLN A 297 115.25 67.89 63.11
CA GLN A 297 115.58 67.85 64.53
C GLN A 297 117.07 68.10 64.77
N THR A 298 117.95 67.41 64.05
CA THR A 298 119.41 67.60 64.13
C THR A 298 119.79 69.05 63.83
N LEU A 299 119.27 69.62 62.73
CA LEU A 299 119.51 71.02 62.37
C LEU A 299 118.94 72.00 63.40
N THR A 300 117.82 71.66 64.06
CA THR A 300 117.23 72.48 65.12
C THR A 300 118.09 72.45 66.38
N GLU A 301 118.60 71.28 66.77
CA GLU A 301 119.54 71.12 67.88
C GLU A 301 120.85 71.87 67.61
N GLU A 302 121.39 71.77 66.39
CA GLU A 302 122.55 72.56 65.95
C GLU A 302 122.26 74.07 65.97
N ASN A 303 121.10 74.52 65.48
CA ASN A 303 120.73 75.93 65.49
C ASN A 303 120.56 76.45 66.92
N ASN A 304 119.96 75.66 67.81
CA ASN A 304 119.84 75.99 69.23
C ASN A 304 121.22 76.05 69.89
N PHE A 305 122.11 75.10 69.60
CA PHE A 305 123.50 75.14 70.08
C PHE A 305 124.24 76.38 69.59
N LEU A 306 124.08 76.75 68.32
CA LEU A 306 124.65 77.97 67.75
C LEU A 306 124.06 79.24 68.39
N ARG A 307 122.75 79.30 68.61
CA ARG A 307 122.10 80.42 69.32
C ARG A 307 122.58 80.52 70.76
N GLN A 308 122.69 79.39 71.46
CA GLN A 308 123.20 79.36 72.82
C GLN A 308 124.67 79.78 72.88
N LYS A 309 125.49 79.36 71.89
CA LYS A 309 126.88 79.79 71.72
C LYS A 309 126.99 81.29 71.44
N ILE A 310 126.11 81.84 70.61
CA ILE A 310 126.02 83.28 70.36
C ILE A 310 125.60 84.00 71.65
N MET A 311 124.60 83.51 72.39
CA MET A 311 124.22 84.10 73.68
C MET A 311 125.36 84.07 74.70
N THR A 312 126.13 82.99 74.79
CA THR A 312 127.31 82.94 75.68
C THR A 312 128.45 83.85 75.20
N MET A 313 128.58 84.07 73.89
CA MET A 313 129.54 85.04 73.34
C MET A 313 129.08 86.49 73.53
N ASP A 314 127.77 86.74 73.47
CA ASP A 314 127.18 88.04 73.76
C ASP A 314 127.21 88.34 75.27
N GLU A 315 127.12 87.31 76.13
CA GLU A 315 127.30 87.44 77.60
C GLU A 315 128.76 87.63 78.04
N GLU A 316 129.76 87.17 77.28
CA GLU A 316 131.18 87.45 77.55
C GLU A 316 131.66 88.82 77.01
N ASN A 317 130.85 89.52 76.21
CA ASN A 317 131.26 90.75 75.52
C ASN A 317 130.51 92.02 75.95
N SER A 318 129.89 92.12 77.14
CA SER A 318 129.29 93.40 77.58
C SER A 318 129.16 93.61 79.11
N GLU A 319 130.17 94.23 79.74
CA GLU A 319 130.01 95.19 80.84
C GLU A 319 130.50 96.57 80.33
N GLU A 320 129.59 97.34 79.70
CA GLU A 320 129.45 98.82 79.75
C GLU A 320 128.71 99.41 78.51
N VAL A 321 127.43 99.76 78.76
CA VAL A 321 126.75 101.03 78.41
C VAL A 321 126.45 101.36 76.91
N SER A 322 125.16 101.32 76.51
CA SER A 322 124.30 102.53 76.33
C SER A 322 123.06 102.31 75.42
N GLU A 323 121.89 102.40 76.04
CA GLU A 323 120.67 103.13 75.60
C GLU A 323 120.08 103.02 74.16
N GLN A 324 118.89 102.40 74.13
CA GLN A 324 117.60 103.01 73.75
C GLN A 324 117.14 103.06 72.26
N SER A 325 115.85 102.71 72.12
CA SER A 325 114.91 103.07 71.03
C SER A 325 114.93 102.16 69.78
N SER A 326 113.84 101.75 69.14
CA SER A 326 112.40 101.93 69.31
C SER A 326 111.72 101.26 68.10
N SER A 327 110.46 100.82 68.28
CA SER A 327 109.42 100.80 67.23
C SER A 327 109.34 99.61 66.25
N THR A 328 108.33 98.76 66.47
CA THR A 328 107.18 98.45 65.58
C THR A 328 107.19 99.14 64.18
N PRO A 329 106.59 98.61 63.08
CA PRO A 329 105.40 97.75 63.08
C PRO A 329 105.17 96.81 61.84
N SER A 330 104.03 96.10 61.90
CA SER A 330 103.00 96.10 60.83
C SER A 330 103.07 95.15 59.62
N VAL A 331 102.09 94.24 59.63
CA VAL A 331 101.06 93.99 58.58
C VAL A 331 101.57 93.57 57.19
N HIS A 332 101.21 92.35 56.76
CA HIS A 332 100.26 92.15 55.65
C HIS A 332 99.96 90.66 55.45
N GLU A 333 98.70 90.28 55.73
CA GLU A 333 97.95 89.48 54.76
C GLU A 333 97.86 90.27 53.45
N PRO A 334 97.74 89.57 52.31
CA PRO A 334 96.41 89.55 51.71
C PRO A 334 96.00 88.19 51.16
N ASN A 335 94.71 87.91 51.36
CA ASN A 335 93.87 87.01 50.58
C ASN A 335 94.04 87.16 49.06
N CYS A 336 93.75 86.07 48.34
CA CYS A 336 92.88 86.12 47.17
C CYS A 336 91.98 84.86 47.15
N ASP A 337 90.68 85.13 47.31
CA ASP A 337 89.51 84.47 46.70
C ASP A 337 89.74 84.17 45.19
N GLU A 338 88.97 83.39 44.41
CA GLU A 338 87.61 82.86 44.48
C GLU A 338 87.45 81.83 43.32
N ASP A 339 86.52 80.89 43.52
CA ASP A 339 85.49 80.38 42.58
C ASP A 339 85.78 79.82 41.16
N SER A 340 85.20 78.64 40.88
CA SER A 340 84.27 78.43 39.75
C SER A 340 83.71 76.99 39.68
N SER A 341 82.54 76.84 40.28
CA SER A 341 81.32 76.19 39.76
C SER A 341 81.34 75.23 38.55
N ASN A 342 80.56 74.14 38.75
CA ASN A 342 79.47 73.59 37.91
C ASN A 342 79.60 72.23 37.17
N LYS A 343 78.86 71.25 37.73
CA LYS A 343 77.67 70.57 37.16
C LYS A 343 77.81 69.72 35.88
N LYS A 344 77.52 68.42 35.99
CA LYS A 344 76.35 67.80 35.32
C LYS A 344 76.00 66.41 35.86
N GLN A 345 74.80 66.37 36.43
CA GLN A 345 73.91 65.22 36.60
C GLN A 345 73.25 64.90 35.25
N ALA A 346 72.97 63.63 34.99
CA ALA A 346 71.65 63.18 34.52
C ALA A 346 71.55 61.64 34.60
N PRO A 347 70.32 61.11 34.75
CA PRO A 347 70.03 59.73 35.14
C PRO A 347 70.01 58.73 33.98
#